data_AF-A0A8B3NJB3-F1
#
_entry.id   AF-A0A8B3NJB3-F1
#
_cell.length_a   1.000
_cell.length_b   1.000
_cell.length_c   1.000
_cell.angle_alpha   90.00
_cell.angle_beta   90.00
_cell.angle_gamma   90.00
#
_symmetry.space_group_name_H-M   'P 1'
#
loop_
_entity.id
_entity.type
_entity.pdbx_description
1 polymer ?
#
loop_
_entity_poly.entity_id
_entity_poly.type
_entity_poly.pdbx_seq_one_letter_code
_entity_poly.pdbx_strand_id
1 'polypeptide(L)' 'LAVAGSTGQVMQLAGISHMPIESHVLQAFVSESLKPIIGTVLTFGMGHFYISQSDKGSLVYGGDLDGYNSYAQRG' A
#
# COMPACT_ATOMS: atom_id res chain seq x y z
N LEU A 1 -12.08 -6.98 -15.41
CA LEU A 1 -12.31 -6.17 -14.20
C LEU A 1 -10.98 -5.55 -13.78
N ALA A 2 -10.92 -4.26 -13.45
CA ALA A 2 -9.66 -3.55 -13.13
C ALA A 2 -9.87 -2.51 -12.02
N VAL A 3 -10.33 -2.96 -10.85
CA VAL A 3 -10.77 -2.09 -9.74
C VAL A 3 -10.06 -2.39 -8.41
N ALA A 4 -8.95 -3.14 -8.44
CA ALA A 4 -8.08 -3.43 -7.30
C ALA A 4 -8.87 -3.84 -6.04
N GLY A 5 -8.75 -3.12 -4.93
CA GLY A 5 -9.43 -3.42 -3.67
C GLY A 5 -10.95 -3.54 -3.80
N SER A 6 -11.58 -2.81 -4.74
CA SER A 6 -13.04 -2.91 -4.95
C SER A 6 -13.48 -4.17 -5.71
N THR A 7 -12.56 -5.06 -6.09
CA THR A 7 -12.87 -6.26 -6.89
C THR A 7 -13.90 -7.15 -6.19
N GLY A 8 -13.75 -7.42 -4.90
CA GLY A 8 -14.71 -8.26 -4.16
C GLY A 8 -16.14 -7.71 -4.20
N GLN A 9 -16.30 -6.39 -4.00
CA GLN A 9 -17.61 -5.72 -4.04
C GLN A 9 -18.22 -5.74 -5.45
N VAL A 10 -17.42 -5.46 -6.49
CA VAL A 10 -17.92 -5.48 -7.87
C VAL A 10 -18.31 -6.89 -8.32
N MET A 11 -17.58 -7.92 -7.89
CA MET A 11 -17.91 -9.30 -8.24
C MET A 11 -19.20 -9.78 -7.55
N GLN A 12 -19.48 -9.32 -6.32
CA GLN A 12 -20.78 -9.56 -5.68
C GLN A 12 -21.94 -8.95 -6.49
N LEU A 13 -21.76 -7.72 -7.01
CA LEU A 13 -22.77 -7.10 -7.88
C LEU A 13 -22.96 -7.87 -9.19
N ALA A 14 -21.91 -8.53 -9.68
CA ALA A 14 -21.96 -9.39 -10.87
C ALA A 14 -22.49 -10.81 -10.59
N GLY A 15 -23.01 -11.07 -9.38
CA GLY A 15 -23.57 -12.38 -9.01
C GLY A 15 -22.53 -13.44 -8.66
N ILE A 16 -21.25 -13.06 -8.53
CA ILE A 16 -20.17 -13.95 -8.12
C ILE A 16 -19.95 -13.76 -6.62
N SER A 17 -20.45 -14.72 -5.84
CA SER A 17 -20.53 -14.64 -4.39
C SER A 17 -19.20 -14.90 -3.68
N HIS A 18 -18.24 -15.56 -4.34
CA HIS A 18 -16.97 -15.92 -3.74
C HIS A 18 -15.79 -15.51 -4.62
N MET A 19 -14.87 -14.76 -4.03
CA MET A 19 -13.61 -14.37 -4.62
C MET A 19 -12.48 -14.71 -3.64
N PRO A 20 -11.40 -15.39 -4.06
CA PRO A 20 -10.31 -15.79 -3.18
C PRO A 20 -9.32 -14.62 -2.96
N ILE A 21 -9.84 -13.46 -2.59
CA ILE A 21 -9.07 -12.24 -2.29
C ILE A 21 -9.68 -11.51 -1.11
N GLU A 22 -8.82 -10.85 -0.33
CA GLU A 22 -9.19 -10.00 0.80
C GLU A 22 -8.71 -8.57 0.54
N SER A 23 -9.31 -7.60 1.23
CA SER A 23 -8.98 -6.18 1.07
C SER A 23 -8.60 -5.59 2.42
N HIS A 24 -7.32 -5.30 2.54
CA HIS A 24 -6.69 -4.77 3.74
C HIS A 24 -6.25 -3.33 3.53
N VAL A 25 -6.15 -2.59 4.63
CA VAL A 25 -5.57 -1.25 4.62
C VAL A 25 -4.05 -1.37 4.57
N LEU A 26 -3.42 -0.56 3.74
CA LEU A 26 -1.97 -0.39 3.67
C LEU A 26 -1.67 1.11 3.68
N GLN A 27 -0.78 1.53 4.57
CA GLN A 27 -0.41 2.93 4.76
C GLN A 27 0.99 3.23 4.24
N ALA A 28 1.17 4.43 3.73
CA ALA A 28 2.44 4.97 3.30
C ALA A 28 2.47 6.47 3.61
N PHE A 29 3.67 7.02 3.83
CA PHE A 29 3.85 8.44 4.05
C PHE A 29 5.14 8.93 3.41
N VAL A 30 5.31 10.25 3.36
CA VAL A 30 6.50 10.89 2.80
C VAL A 30 7.08 11.90 3.78
N SER A 31 8.40 12.09 3.72
CA SER A 31 9.05 13.23 4.39
C SER A 31 8.92 14.50 3.53
N GLU A 32 9.36 15.62 4.10
CA GLU A 32 9.79 16.76 3.29
C GLU A 32 10.96 16.40 2.37
N SER A 33 11.24 17.23 1.37
CA SER A 33 12.34 17.01 0.44
C SER A 33 13.70 17.20 1.10
N LEU A 34 14.58 16.22 0.92
CA LEU A 34 15.97 16.26 1.39
C LEU A 34 16.94 16.23 0.20
N LYS A 35 18.20 16.59 0.46
CA LYS A 35 19.28 16.30 -0.50
C LYS A 35 19.37 14.78 -0.75
N PRO A 36 19.87 14.33 -1.90
CA PRO A 36 20.02 12.91 -2.19
C PRO A 36 20.90 12.21 -1.13
N ILE A 37 20.32 11.21 -0.46
CA ILE A 37 20.96 10.39 0.58
C ILE A 37 20.71 8.89 0.39
N ILE A 38 19.72 8.51 -0.42
CA ILE A 38 19.42 7.10 -0.73
C ILE A 38 19.40 6.95 -2.26
N GLY A 39 20.34 6.15 -2.80
CA GLY A 39 20.46 5.85 -4.22
C GLY A 39 19.87 4.51 -4.65
N THR A 40 19.10 3.84 -3.78
CA THR A 40 18.50 2.52 -4.05
C THR A 40 17.17 2.36 -3.32
N VAL A 41 16.43 1.30 -3.64
CA VAL A 41 15.28 0.88 -2.82
C VAL A 41 15.81 -0.01 -1.71
N LEU A 42 15.59 0.37 -0.45
CA LEU A 42 15.95 -0.43 0.71
C LEU A 42 14.71 -1.13 1.25
N THR A 43 14.81 -2.44 1.42
CA THR A 43 13.77 -3.27 2.05
C THR A 43 14.36 -4.00 3.25
N PHE A 44 13.61 -4.06 4.34
CA PHE A 44 13.94 -4.81 5.53
C PHE A 44 12.82 -5.81 5.84
N GLY A 45 13.04 -7.08 5.49
CA GLY A 45 12.02 -8.12 5.59
C GLY A 45 11.56 -8.40 7.02
N MET A 46 12.48 -8.50 7.98
CA MET A 46 12.12 -8.88 9.37
C MET A 46 11.32 -7.79 10.10
N GLY A 47 11.53 -6.52 9.77
CA GLY A 47 10.77 -5.40 10.31
C GLY A 47 9.69 -4.88 9.37
N HIS A 48 9.43 -5.59 8.26
CA HIS A 48 8.39 -5.26 7.30
C HIS A 48 8.34 -3.78 6.92
N PHE A 49 9.47 -3.29 6.40
CA PHE A 49 9.66 -1.88 6.13
C PHE A 49 10.38 -1.68 4.80
N TYR A 50 10.01 -0.63 4.07
CA TYR A 50 10.74 -0.19 2.89
C TYR A 50 10.88 1.33 2.86
N ILE A 51 11.97 1.77 2.23
CA ILE A 51 12.26 3.18 2.01
C ILE A 51 12.95 3.38 0.66
N SER A 52 12.58 4.46 -0.03
CA SER A 52 13.29 4.98 -1.19
C SER A 52 13.26 6.50 -1.18
N GLN A 53 14.11 7.16 -1.97
CA GLN A 53 14.04 8.60 -2.17
C GLN A 53 13.47 8.87 -3.56
N SER A 54 12.43 9.71 -3.62
CA SER A 54 11.81 10.11 -4.88
C SER A 54 12.66 11.14 -5.63
N ASP A 55 12.39 11.33 -6.93
CA ASP A 55 13.03 12.38 -7.73
C ASP A 55 12.74 13.80 -7.23
N LYS A 56 11.67 13.97 -6.41
CA LYS A 56 11.35 15.24 -5.73
C LYS A 56 12.14 15.43 -4.43
N GLY A 57 12.99 14.48 -4.06
CA GLY A 57 13.85 14.50 -2.88
C GLY A 57 13.19 14.00 -1.60
N SER A 58 11.87 13.77 -1.57
CA SER A 58 11.20 13.20 -0.39
C SER A 58 11.52 11.72 -0.22
N LEU A 59 11.64 11.29 1.03
CA LEU A 59 11.71 9.88 1.38
C LEU A 59 10.30 9.29 1.36
N VAL A 60 10.13 8.17 0.67
CA VAL A 60 8.87 7.41 0.57
C VAL A 60 8.98 6.21 1.50
N TYR A 61 8.04 6.12 2.44
CA TYR A 61 8.02 5.08 3.47
C TYR A 61 6.78 4.20 3.30
N GLY A 62 6.93 2.93 3.64
CA GLY A 62 5.79 2.07 3.95
C GLY A 62 6.23 0.80 4.64
N GLY A 63 5.25 -0.01 5.01
CA GLY A 63 5.50 -1.23 5.76
C GLY A 63 4.32 -2.19 5.71
N ASP A 64 4.00 -2.78 6.85
CA ASP A 64 2.94 -3.78 6.96
C ASP A 64 1.53 -3.24 6.68
N LEU A 65 0.69 -4.17 6.25
CA LEU A 65 -0.75 -4.01 6.15
C LEU A 65 -1.42 -4.19 7.51
N ASP A 66 -2.60 -3.60 7.66
CA ASP A 66 -3.47 -3.85 8.79
C ASP A 66 -4.04 -5.27 8.70
N GLY A 67 -3.87 -6.07 9.75
CA GLY A 67 -4.29 -7.48 9.81
C GLY A 67 -5.81 -7.75 9.82
N TYR A 68 -6.62 -6.79 9.37
CA TYR A 68 -8.08 -6.92 9.28
C TYR A 68 -8.61 -6.33 7.96
N ASN A 69 -9.73 -6.90 7.49
CA ASN A 69 -10.39 -6.43 6.28
C ASN A 69 -11.04 -5.06 6.50
N SER A 70 -10.75 -4.10 5.62
CA SER A 70 -11.29 -2.77 5.73
C SER A 70 -11.25 -2.01 4.41
N TYR A 71 -12.31 -1.23 4.17
CA TYR A 71 -12.42 -0.25 3.10
C TYR A 71 -12.39 1.18 3.65
N ALA A 72 -12.00 1.36 4.92
CA ALA A 72 -11.97 2.67 5.54
C ALA A 72 -10.94 3.57 4.83
N GLN A 73 -11.41 4.74 4.39
CA GLN A 73 -10.57 5.76 3.79
C GLN A 73 -10.33 6.85 4.84
N ARG A 74 -9.24 6.73 5.57
CA ARG A 74 -8.77 7.74 6.52
C ARG A 74 -7.39 8.21 6.07
N GLY A 75 -7.24 9.53 5.97
CA GLY A 75 -6.01 10.22 5.61
C GLY A 75 -5.97 11.57 6.31
#